data_AF-A0A2D6ME58-F1
#
_entry.id   AF-A0A2D6ME58-F1
#
_cell.length_a   1.000
_cell.length_b   1.000
_cell.length_c   1.000
_cell.angle_alpha   90.00
_cell.angle_beta   90.00
_cell.angle_gamma   90.00
#
_symmetry.space_group_name_H-M   'P 1'
#
loop_
_entity.id
_entity.type
_entity.pdbx_description
1 polymer ?
#
loop_
_entity_poly.entity_id
_entity_poly.type
_entity_poly.pdbx_seq_one_letter_code
_entity_poly.pdbx_strand_id
1 'polypeptide(L)'
;MRITKKQLGRLIRESITEQHKVGGGIPRDMFNPGQAPLEITEPGVTEAQIGDAWPNVLYRGQDVMDLMYDDATVANAEDALEDMTGTDFEGQEAYLGWDPESDIFVMGFDVWEDYGMTAGIVTLDPRGRVIKADIKGSGMYPSGRKIIRQQYPNILELRLD
;
A
#
# COMPACT_ATOMS: atom_id res chain seq x y z
N MET A 1 23.48 29.80 -7.44
CA MET A 1 22.36 29.17 -6.70
C MET A 1 22.73 27.72 -6.49
N ARG A 2 22.85 27.24 -5.23
CA ARG A 2 23.17 25.83 -4.94
C ARG A 2 21.86 25.10 -4.69
N ILE A 3 21.50 24.16 -5.58
CA ILE A 3 20.36 23.28 -5.40
C ILE A 3 20.69 22.30 -4.28
N THR A 4 19.82 22.19 -3.27
CA THR A 4 20.02 21.22 -2.19
C THR A 4 19.66 19.80 -2.66
N LYS A 5 20.20 18.77 -2.02
CA LYS A 5 19.87 17.36 -2.38
C LYS A 5 18.36 17.10 -2.38
N LYS A 6 17.61 17.69 -1.44
CA LYS A 6 16.13 17.63 -1.39
C LYS A 6 15.47 18.30 -2.61
N GLN A 7 15.99 19.45 -3.06
CA GLN A 7 15.48 20.11 -4.27
C GLN A 7 15.84 19.34 -5.55
N LEU A 8 16.98 18.66 -5.57
CA LEU A 8 17.38 17.78 -6.68
C LEU A 8 16.49 16.54 -6.74
N GLY A 9 16.20 15.91 -5.60
CA GLY A 9 15.28 14.77 -5.50
C GLY A 9 13.86 15.13 -5.96
N ARG A 10 13.36 16.30 -5.56
CA ARG A 10 12.06 16.81 -6.02
C ARG A 10 12.00 17.07 -7.51
N LEU A 11 13.03 17.69 -8.09
CA LEU A 11 13.12 17.92 -9.54
C LEU A 11 13.22 16.63 -10.35
N ILE A 12 13.93 15.62 -9.81
CA ILE A 12 14.01 14.29 -10.41
C ILE A 12 12.64 13.59 -10.31
N ARG A 13 11.96 13.62 -9.16
CA ARG A 13 10.59 13.08 -9.01
C ARG A 13 9.60 13.72 -9.98
N GLU A 14 9.56 15.05 -10.04
CA GLU A 14 8.67 15.77 -10.96
C GLU A 14 8.95 15.41 -12.44
N SER A 15 10.21 15.14 -12.80
CA SER A 15 10.56 14.66 -14.16
C SER A 15 10.20 13.19 -14.44
N ILE A 16 10.12 12.35 -13.41
CA ILE A 16 9.72 10.93 -13.51
C ILE A 16 8.19 10.80 -13.62
N THR A 17 7.43 11.68 -12.93
CA THR A 17 5.95 11.71 -13.02
C THR A 17 5.45 12.02 -14.44
N GLU A 18 6.22 12.76 -15.25
CA GLU A 18 5.91 12.98 -16.67
C GLU A 18 6.28 11.80 -17.59
N GLN A 19 7.16 10.88 -17.16
CA GLN A 19 7.69 9.79 -17.98
C GLN A 19 7.14 8.39 -17.65
N HIS A 20 6.62 8.14 -16.44
CA HIS A 20 6.10 6.81 -16.08
C HIS A 20 4.58 6.68 -16.29
N LYS A 21 4.21 6.50 -17.56
CA LYS A 21 3.05 5.66 -17.96
C LYS A 21 3.47 4.17 -18.02
N VAL A 22 4.28 3.70 -17.08
CA VAL A 22 4.84 2.34 -17.13
C VAL A 22 4.67 1.65 -15.79
N GLY A 23 3.41 1.47 -15.41
CA GLY A 23 2.99 0.56 -14.34
C GLY A 23 1.92 -0.45 -14.78
N GLY A 24 1.50 -0.45 -16.06
CA GLY A 24 0.36 -1.25 -16.54
C GLY A 24 0.73 -2.15 -17.71
N GLY A 25 1.54 -3.18 -17.46
CA GLY A 25 2.07 -4.04 -18.54
C GLY A 25 2.06 -5.54 -18.27
N ILE A 26 1.79 -5.99 -17.05
CA ILE A 26 1.68 -7.42 -16.75
C ILE A 26 0.21 -7.81 -16.86
N PRO A 27 -0.18 -8.66 -17.82
CA PRO A 27 -1.55 -9.13 -17.93
C PRO A 27 -1.99 -9.85 -16.65
N ARG A 28 -3.21 -9.56 -16.18
CA ARG A 28 -3.82 -10.15 -14.96
C ARG A 28 -3.75 -11.68 -14.92
N ASP A 29 -3.88 -12.29 -16.09
CA ASP A 29 -3.84 -13.73 -16.32
C ASP A 29 -2.41 -14.30 -16.29
N MET A 30 -1.37 -13.50 -16.13
CA MET A 30 0.00 -14.01 -15.97
C MET A 30 0.21 -14.70 -14.63
N PHE A 31 -0.46 -14.22 -13.56
CA PHE A 31 -0.30 -14.76 -12.22
C PHE A 31 -1.19 -15.98 -11.97
N ASN A 32 -2.42 -15.98 -12.50
CA ASN A 32 -3.34 -17.13 -12.50
C ASN A 32 -4.12 -17.20 -13.82
N PRO A 33 -3.57 -17.85 -14.85
CA PRO A 33 -4.20 -17.90 -16.18
C PRO A 33 -5.60 -18.50 -16.15
N GLY A 34 -6.58 -17.74 -16.63
CA GLY A 34 -7.98 -18.18 -16.74
C GLY A 34 -8.82 -18.05 -15.47
N GLN A 35 -8.26 -17.54 -14.37
CA GLN A 35 -9.04 -17.20 -13.18
C GLN A 35 -9.84 -15.91 -13.42
N ALA A 36 -11.13 -15.93 -13.09
CA ALA A 36 -11.95 -14.72 -13.12
C ALA A 36 -11.52 -13.76 -11.99
N PRO A 37 -11.43 -12.45 -12.25
CA PRO A 37 -11.13 -11.48 -11.21
C PRO A 37 -12.24 -11.43 -10.16
N LEU A 38 -11.85 -11.22 -8.89
CA LEU A 38 -12.79 -11.06 -7.77
C LEU A 38 -13.01 -9.58 -7.47
N GLU A 39 -14.25 -9.10 -7.50
CA GLU A 39 -14.60 -7.73 -7.12
C GLU A 39 -14.82 -7.63 -5.59
N ILE A 40 -13.90 -6.95 -4.88
CA ILE A 40 -13.94 -6.90 -3.41
C ILE A 40 -15.11 -6.06 -2.87
N THR A 41 -15.69 -5.19 -3.71
CA THR A 41 -16.86 -4.39 -3.32
C THR A 41 -18.19 -5.16 -3.40
N GLU A 42 -18.18 -6.40 -3.88
CA GLU A 42 -19.38 -7.24 -3.87
C GLU A 42 -19.78 -7.65 -2.44
N PRO A 43 -21.09 -7.64 -2.12
CA PRO A 43 -21.55 -8.01 -0.80
C PRO A 43 -21.27 -9.49 -0.51
N GLY A 44 -20.69 -9.76 0.68
CA GLY A 44 -20.43 -11.12 1.14
C GLY A 44 -19.10 -11.72 0.69
N VAL A 45 -18.23 -10.94 0.05
CA VAL A 45 -16.84 -11.33 -0.20
C VAL A 45 -16.10 -11.55 1.12
N THR A 46 -15.34 -12.64 1.19
CA THR A 46 -14.57 -13.04 2.37
C THR A 46 -13.06 -12.97 2.13
N GLU A 47 -12.28 -12.83 3.20
CA GLU A 47 -10.80 -12.85 3.13
C GLU A 47 -10.26 -14.15 2.48
N ALA A 48 -10.94 -15.28 2.67
CA ALA A 48 -10.56 -16.54 2.03
C ALA A 48 -10.70 -16.48 0.50
N GLN A 49 -11.82 -15.94 -0.01
CA GLN A 49 -12.01 -15.74 -1.45
C GLN A 49 -10.99 -14.76 -2.02
N ILE A 50 -10.65 -13.72 -1.27
CA ILE A 50 -9.64 -12.74 -1.65
C ILE A 50 -8.25 -13.40 -1.73
N GLY A 51 -7.87 -14.19 -0.72
CA GLY A 51 -6.62 -14.96 -0.72
C GLY A 51 -6.51 -15.93 -1.89
N ASP A 52 -7.61 -16.62 -2.24
CA ASP A 52 -7.67 -17.51 -3.41
C ASP A 52 -7.60 -16.76 -4.75
N ALA A 53 -8.06 -15.49 -4.77
CA ALA A 53 -8.07 -14.64 -5.96
C ALA A 53 -6.80 -13.83 -6.14
N TRP A 54 -6.01 -13.59 -5.09
CA TRP A 54 -4.83 -12.73 -5.13
C TRP A 54 -3.80 -13.22 -6.17
N PRO A 55 -3.19 -12.32 -6.98
CA PRO A 55 -3.37 -10.85 -7.00
C PRO A 55 -4.52 -10.35 -7.89
N ASN A 56 -5.34 -11.23 -8.46
CA ASN A 56 -6.42 -10.91 -9.40
C ASN A 56 -7.70 -10.42 -8.70
N VAL A 57 -7.59 -9.32 -7.97
CA VAL A 57 -8.69 -8.70 -7.22
C VAL A 57 -8.97 -7.28 -7.73
N LEU A 58 -10.24 -6.91 -7.76
CA LEU A 58 -10.70 -5.62 -8.27
C LEU A 58 -11.35 -4.80 -7.18
N TYR A 59 -11.20 -3.49 -7.32
CA TYR A 59 -11.97 -2.49 -6.62
C TYR A 59 -12.74 -1.64 -7.64
N ARG A 60 -14.07 -1.76 -7.67
CA ARG A 60 -14.98 -1.06 -8.60
C ARG A 60 -14.52 -1.20 -10.07
N GLY A 61 -14.10 -2.40 -10.45
CA GLY A 61 -13.62 -2.76 -11.79
C GLY A 61 -12.15 -2.41 -12.07
N GLN A 62 -11.46 -1.73 -11.16
CA GLN A 62 -10.05 -1.37 -11.28
C GLN A 62 -9.17 -2.41 -10.59
N ASP A 63 -7.99 -2.69 -11.15
CA ASP A 63 -7.07 -3.63 -10.54
C ASP A 63 -6.51 -3.07 -9.24
N VAL A 64 -6.55 -3.83 -8.15
CA VAL A 64 -5.96 -3.37 -6.88
C VAL A 64 -4.43 -3.31 -7.00
N MET A 65 -3.79 -4.20 -7.77
CA MET A 65 -2.35 -4.13 -8.00
C MET A 65 -1.98 -2.84 -8.71
N ASP A 66 -2.67 -2.52 -9.81
CA ASP A 66 -2.40 -1.28 -10.55
C ASP A 66 -2.72 -0.02 -9.70
N LEU A 67 -3.66 -0.12 -8.76
CA LEU A 67 -4.08 1.01 -7.93
C LEU A 67 -3.20 1.27 -6.70
N MET A 68 -2.69 0.22 -6.08
CA MET A 68 -1.99 0.32 -4.79
C MET A 68 -0.48 0.14 -4.94
N TYR A 69 -0.03 -0.52 -6.00
CA TYR A 69 1.38 -0.78 -6.28
C TYR A 69 1.89 0.00 -7.50
N ASP A 70 1.19 1.05 -7.93
CA ASP A 70 1.81 2.00 -8.85
C ASP A 70 2.92 2.79 -8.15
N ASP A 71 3.96 3.15 -8.92
CA ASP A 71 5.15 3.85 -8.42
C ASP A 71 4.80 5.09 -7.60
N ALA A 72 3.75 5.85 -7.98
CA ALA A 72 3.40 7.08 -7.29
C ALA A 72 2.71 6.80 -5.95
N THR A 73 1.80 5.83 -5.89
CA THR A 73 1.14 5.44 -4.64
C THR A 73 2.13 4.88 -3.63
N VAL A 74 3.02 3.97 -4.04
CA VAL A 74 4.04 3.41 -3.16
C VAL A 74 5.01 4.50 -2.70
N ALA A 75 5.54 5.31 -3.61
CA ALA A 75 6.46 6.39 -3.25
C ALA A 75 5.83 7.41 -2.29
N ASN A 76 4.56 7.77 -2.49
CA ASN A 76 3.86 8.68 -1.58
C ASN A 76 3.66 8.07 -0.19
N ALA A 77 3.42 6.76 -0.10
CA ALA A 77 3.27 6.06 1.17
C ALA A 77 4.61 6.01 1.94
N GLU A 78 5.71 5.69 1.25
CA GLU A 78 7.06 5.70 1.81
C GLU A 78 7.48 7.11 2.24
N ASP A 79 7.25 8.13 1.41
CA ASP A 79 7.51 9.54 1.74
C ASP A 79 6.77 9.98 3.01
N ALA A 80 5.51 9.56 3.18
CA ALA A 80 4.73 9.89 4.35
C ALA A 80 5.28 9.25 5.63
N LEU A 81 5.91 8.08 5.54
CA LEU A 81 6.59 7.43 6.66
C LEU A 81 7.97 8.07 6.92
N GLU A 82 8.73 8.40 5.87
CA GLU A 82 10.03 9.09 5.94
C GLU A 82 9.90 10.46 6.65
N ASP A 83 8.85 11.22 6.32
CA ASP A 83 8.56 12.51 6.95
C ASP A 83 8.30 12.37 8.46
N MET A 84 7.87 11.19 8.93
CA MET A 84 7.64 10.91 10.35
C MET A 84 8.91 10.46 11.08
N THR A 85 9.74 9.62 10.47
CA THR A 85 11.01 9.16 11.07
C THR A 85 12.10 10.23 11.02
N GLY A 86 12.06 11.10 10.01
CA GLY A 86 13.12 12.08 9.73
C GLY A 86 14.40 11.46 9.15
N THR A 87 14.34 10.19 8.73
CA THR A 87 15.43 9.41 8.13
C THR A 87 14.94 8.73 6.88
N ASP A 88 15.83 8.47 5.91
CA ASP A 88 15.51 7.71 4.69
C ASP A 88 14.74 6.44 5.06
N PHE A 89 13.62 6.19 4.36
CA PHE A 89 12.76 5.05 4.63
C PHE A 89 13.45 3.75 4.20
N GLU A 90 13.67 2.87 5.18
CA GLU A 90 14.08 1.48 4.93
C GLU A 90 12.96 0.57 5.46
N GLY A 91 12.12 0.09 4.55
CA GLY A 91 11.01 -0.77 4.93
C GLY A 91 10.59 -1.72 3.83
N GLN A 92 9.83 -2.73 4.23
CA GLN A 92 9.23 -3.73 3.35
C GLN A 92 7.72 -3.69 3.56
N GLU A 93 6.96 -3.47 2.48
CA GLU A 93 5.50 -3.65 2.52
C GLU A 93 5.19 -5.11 2.87
N ALA A 94 4.31 -5.31 3.84
CA ALA A 94 3.99 -6.63 4.38
C ALA A 94 2.48 -6.83 4.57
N TYR A 95 1.66 -5.81 4.29
CA TYR A 95 0.23 -5.82 4.56
C TYR A 95 -0.52 -4.88 3.62
N LEU A 96 -1.59 -5.39 3.01
CA LEU A 96 -2.60 -4.57 2.35
C LEU A 96 -3.99 -5.00 2.82
N GLY A 97 -4.81 -4.04 3.22
CA GLY A 97 -6.22 -4.25 3.55
C GLY A 97 -7.12 -3.14 3.01
N TRP A 98 -8.40 -3.45 2.83
CA TRP A 98 -9.44 -2.48 2.46
C TRP A 98 -10.58 -2.51 3.49
N ASP A 99 -10.93 -1.33 4.02
CA ASP A 99 -12.06 -1.20 4.94
C ASP A 99 -13.32 -0.77 4.16
N PRO A 100 -14.34 -1.66 4.04
CA PRO A 100 -15.56 -1.34 3.29
C PRO A 100 -16.41 -0.26 3.97
N GLU A 101 -16.28 -0.08 5.29
CA GLU A 101 -17.08 0.90 6.05
C GLU A 101 -16.62 2.34 5.79
N SER A 102 -15.31 2.57 5.79
CA SER A 102 -14.72 3.90 5.57
C SER A 102 -14.28 4.13 4.11
N ASP A 103 -14.35 3.11 3.25
CA ASP A 103 -13.88 3.11 1.86
C ASP A 103 -12.43 3.61 1.73
N ILE A 104 -11.53 2.98 2.50
CA ILE A 104 -10.09 3.30 2.55
C ILE A 104 -9.25 2.03 2.38
N PHE A 105 -8.03 2.22 1.90
CA PHE A 105 -7.00 1.19 1.92
C PHE A 105 -6.02 1.45 3.06
N VAL A 106 -5.45 0.38 3.60
CA VAL A 106 -4.39 0.44 4.60
C VAL A 106 -3.22 -0.38 4.11
N MET A 107 -2.11 0.31 3.83
CA MET A 107 -0.81 -0.31 3.57
C MET A 107 0.01 -0.36 4.85
N GLY A 108 0.64 -1.50 5.10
CA GLY A 108 1.48 -1.74 6.26
C GLY A 108 2.89 -2.16 5.87
N PHE A 109 3.87 -1.61 6.57
CA PHE A 109 5.29 -1.80 6.31
C PHE A 109 5.99 -2.25 7.59
N ASP A 110 6.91 -3.20 7.44
CA ASP A 110 7.98 -3.40 8.42
C ASP A 110 9.04 -2.32 8.18
N VAL A 111 9.24 -1.45 9.17
CA VAL A 111 10.17 -0.31 9.10
C VAL A 111 11.36 -0.59 9.99
N TRP A 112 12.56 -0.62 9.42
CA TRP A 112 13.80 -0.82 10.18
C TRP A 112 14.28 0.51 10.76
N GLU A 113 14.51 0.52 12.07
CA GLU A 113 15.07 1.61 12.83
C GLU A 113 16.41 1.16 13.46
N ASP A 114 17.25 2.11 13.87
CA ASP A 114 18.58 1.84 14.47
C ASP A 114 18.56 0.81 15.63
N TYR A 115 17.43 0.68 16.32
CA TYR A 115 17.27 -0.16 17.51
C TYR A 115 16.18 -1.23 17.40
N GLY A 116 15.60 -1.45 16.21
CA GLY A 116 14.56 -2.46 16.05
C GLY A 116 13.71 -2.29 14.80
N MET A 117 12.52 -2.90 14.83
CA MET A 117 11.56 -2.83 13.73
C MET A 117 10.22 -2.33 14.27
N THR A 118 9.64 -1.35 13.59
CA THR A 118 8.32 -0.77 13.92
C THR A 118 7.35 -1.01 12.77
N ALA A 119 6.05 -0.85 13.02
CA ALA A 119 5.05 -0.94 11.96
C ALA A 119 4.78 0.46 11.40
N GLY A 120 5.07 0.65 10.12
CA GLY A 120 4.59 1.80 9.34
C GLY A 120 3.20 1.50 8.83
N ILE A 121 2.21 2.34 9.13
CA ILE A 121 0.81 2.14 8.74
C ILE A 121 0.36 3.37 7.97
N VAL A 122 0.02 3.19 6.70
CA VAL A 122 -0.41 4.25 5.79
C VAL A 122 -1.87 4.00 5.41
N THR A 123 -2.73 4.97 5.72
CA THR A 123 -4.13 4.99 5.27
C THR A 123 -4.23 5.79 3.98
N LEU A 124 -4.88 5.21 2.98
CA LEU A 124 -5.00 5.75 1.63
C LEU A 124 -6.48 5.85 1.27
N ASP A 125 -6.81 6.83 0.44
CA ASP A 125 -8.09 6.81 -0.25
C ASP A 125 -8.08 5.80 -1.41
N PRO A 126 -9.23 5.49 -2.02
CA PRO A 126 -9.30 4.54 -3.13
C PRO A 126 -8.59 4.95 -4.43
N ARG A 127 -7.94 6.13 -4.45
CA ARG A 127 -7.12 6.61 -5.56
C ARG A 127 -5.62 6.54 -5.24
N GLY A 128 -5.24 5.85 -4.16
CA GLY A 128 -3.85 5.72 -3.72
C GLY A 128 -3.29 6.97 -3.05
N ARG A 129 -4.13 7.95 -2.69
CA ARG A 129 -3.65 9.17 -2.02
C ARG A 129 -3.55 8.96 -0.52
N VAL A 130 -2.41 9.30 0.06
CA VAL A 130 -2.19 9.25 1.51
C VAL A 130 -3.15 10.20 2.23
N ILE A 131 -3.95 9.65 3.13
CA ILE A 131 -4.80 10.38 4.07
C ILE A 131 -4.05 10.56 5.39
N LYS A 132 -3.35 9.51 5.84
CA LYS A 132 -2.69 9.46 7.15
C LYS A 132 -1.55 8.45 7.12
N ALA A 133 -0.47 8.74 7.85
CA ALA A 133 0.56 7.77 8.22
C ALA A 133 0.71 7.71 9.75
N ASP A 134 1.08 6.54 10.27
CA ASP A 134 1.44 6.30 11.67
C ASP A 134 2.64 5.36 11.72
N ILE A 135 3.54 5.54 12.70
CA ILE A 135 4.59 4.57 13.05
C ILE A 135 4.36 4.12 14.48
N LYS A 136 4.09 2.83 14.68
CA LYS A 136 3.69 2.28 15.99
C LYS A 136 3.87 0.78 16.07
N GLY A 137 3.99 0.26 17.29
CA GLY A 137 4.12 -1.17 17.54
C GLY A 137 5.55 -1.69 17.31
N SER A 138 5.67 -3.00 17.17
CA SER A 138 6.96 -3.69 16.96
C SER A 138 6.84 -4.61 15.76
N GLY A 139 7.08 -4.04 14.57
CA GLY A 139 6.84 -4.67 13.28
C GLY A 139 5.38 -4.82 12.89
N MET A 140 5.14 -5.09 11.61
CA MET A 140 3.84 -5.29 11.01
C MET A 140 3.15 -6.53 11.58
N TYR A 141 3.89 -7.62 11.79
CA TYR A 141 3.37 -8.85 12.38
C TYR A 141 4.01 -9.21 13.73
N PRO A 142 3.20 -9.54 14.76
CA PRO A 142 1.73 -9.42 14.82
C PRO A 142 1.25 -8.01 15.22
N SER A 143 2.16 -7.12 15.62
CA SER A 143 1.83 -5.90 16.35
C SER A 143 1.04 -4.89 15.50
N GLY A 144 1.58 -4.49 14.34
CA GLY A 144 0.92 -3.59 13.40
C GLY A 144 -0.46 -4.10 12.98
N ARG A 145 -0.57 -5.36 12.58
CA ARG A 145 -1.83 -5.99 12.13
C ARG A 145 -2.90 -5.94 13.22
N LYS A 146 -2.51 -6.20 14.47
CA LYS A 146 -3.43 -6.08 15.61
C LYS A 146 -3.93 -4.65 15.78
N ILE A 147 -3.06 -3.65 15.62
CA ILE A 147 -3.45 -2.24 15.71
C ILE A 147 -4.40 -1.88 14.57
N ILE A 148 -4.13 -2.31 13.34
CA ILE A 148 -5.00 -2.09 12.18
C ILE A 148 -6.39 -2.70 12.44
N ARG A 149 -6.48 -3.98 12.85
CA ARG A 149 -7.77 -4.63 13.15
C ARG A 149 -8.51 -4.02 14.35
N GLN A 150 -7.81 -3.37 15.28
CA GLN A 150 -8.46 -2.61 16.35
C GLN A 150 -9.06 -1.30 15.84
N GLN A 151 -8.40 -0.65 14.89
CA GLN A 151 -8.84 0.61 14.29
C GLN A 151 -9.92 0.41 13.23
N TYR A 152 -9.83 -0.68 12.47
CA TYR A 152 -10.75 -1.04 11.38
C TYR A 152 -11.20 -2.50 11.57
N PRO A 153 -12.22 -2.75 12.43
CA PRO A 153 -12.65 -4.11 12.78
C PRO A 153 -13.19 -4.93 11.61
N ASN A 154 -13.67 -4.25 10.56
CA ASN A 154 -14.29 -4.85 9.38
C ASN A 154 -13.35 -4.89 8.17
N ILE A 155 -12.05 -4.57 8.35
CA ILE A 155 -11.08 -4.57 7.26
C ILE A 155 -10.98 -5.95 6.62
N LEU A 156 -11.01 -5.97 5.29
CA LEU A 156 -10.74 -7.16 4.49
C LEU A 156 -9.25 -7.16 4.15
N GLU A 157 -8.52 -8.14 4.67
CA GLU A 157 -7.11 -8.33 4.35
C GLU A 157 -6.95 -8.87 2.92
N LEU A 158 -6.27 -8.08 2.08
CA LEU A 158 -6.08 -8.38 0.66
C LEU A 158 -4.81 -9.17 0.42
N ARG A 159 -3.72 -8.75 1.06
CA ARG A 159 -2.43 -9.43 1.03
C ARG A 159 -1.87 -9.51 2.44
N LEU A 160 -1.39 -10.70 2.77
CA LEU A 160 -0.58 -10.98 3.95
C LEU A 160 0.68 -11.69 3.44
N ASP A 161 1.84 -11.08 3.63
CA ASP A 161 3.15 -11.72 3.35
C ASP A 161 3.57 -12.71 4.44
#